data_AF-A0A0C3JED4-F1
#
_entry.id   AF-A0A0C3JED4-F1
#
_cell.length_a   1.000
_cell.length_b   1.000
_cell.length_c   1.000
_cell.angle_alpha   90.00
_cell.angle_beta   90.00
_cell.angle_gamma   90.00
#
_symmetry.space_group_name_H-M   'P 1'
#
loop_
_entity.id
_entity.type
_entity.pdbx_description
1 polymer ?
#
loop_
_entity_poly.entity_id
_entity_poly.type
_entity_poly.pdbx_seq_one_letter_code
_entity_poly.pdbx_strand_id
1 'polypeptide(L)'
;IPKPHSLFALAWRKASKDMSRVKSGIVDPGYCIPKPTLLVNVTTPEQKKMYMLNWLSACLAWMNRVDIWSLQKNPSPQMWRDFLNGTDTEHLPSGTQIASMKLVVWAILGDIIQVAHDDPVHTSEEIEWRGMQVWALSLSDPPLHFTHSLLWELYKLNFCYELLALNQALVLQLWPDSLDKYMHQSLLWSIFPGGSGLSSWSVPLPWEPHDLGLTASEMEVALLYLNKFCQLLSAWPGVPFHLKSPIKLDGSGNQAAYKAFILACKFYIQTAFDYLGHQPSLPCISTFV
;
A
#
# COMPACT_ATOMS: atom_id res chain seq x y z
N ILE A 1 -5.04 -15.75 0.00
CA ILE A 1 -4.16 -14.60 -0.30
C ILE A 1 -4.59 -14.03 -1.66
N PRO A 2 -4.84 -12.71 -1.75
CA PRO A 2 -5.21 -12.05 -3.01
C PRO A 2 -4.20 -12.32 -4.13
N LYS A 3 -4.69 -12.49 -5.36
CA LYS A 3 -3.83 -12.76 -6.52
C LYS A 3 -3.34 -11.44 -7.13
N PRO A 4 -2.02 -11.27 -7.34
CA PRO A 4 -1.50 -10.09 -8.01
C PRO A 4 -1.93 -10.05 -9.47
N HIS A 5 -2.12 -8.86 -10.02
CA HIS A 5 -2.44 -8.68 -11.44
C HIS A 5 -1.33 -9.29 -12.32
N SER A 6 -1.73 -10.04 -13.34
CA SER A 6 -0.83 -10.91 -14.12
C SER A 6 0.32 -10.14 -14.79
N LEU A 7 0.04 -8.95 -15.33
CA LEU A 7 1.04 -8.12 -16.00
C LEU A 7 2.08 -7.55 -15.02
N PHE A 8 1.66 -7.12 -13.82
CA PHE A 8 2.58 -6.64 -12.79
C PHE A 8 3.43 -7.79 -12.23
N ALA A 9 2.82 -8.96 -11.99
CA ALA A 9 3.55 -10.15 -11.59
C ALA A 9 4.57 -10.59 -12.64
N LEU A 10 4.20 -10.56 -13.92
CA LEU A 10 5.11 -10.88 -15.03
C LEU A 10 6.26 -9.86 -15.14
N ALA A 11 5.97 -8.56 -14.96
CA ALA A 11 6.99 -7.52 -14.93
C ALA A 11 7.98 -7.75 -13.80
N TRP A 12 7.52 -8.07 -12.59
CA TRP A 12 8.39 -8.40 -11.45
C TRP A 12 9.28 -9.62 -11.67
N ARG A 13 8.73 -10.68 -12.28
CA ARG A 13 9.55 -11.85 -12.64
C ARG A 13 10.70 -11.48 -13.58
N LYS A 14 10.44 -10.57 -14.53
CA LYS A 14 11.42 -10.12 -15.55
C LYS A 14 12.33 -8.99 -15.10
N ALA A 15 11.99 -8.26 -14.04
CA ALA A 15 12.79 -7.16 -13.54
C ALA A 15 14.16 -7.65 -13.06
N SER A 16 15.19 -6.85 -13.34
CA SER A 16 16.53 -7.04 -12.80
C SER A 16 16.50 -6.78 -11.30
N LYS A 17 17.04 -7.74 -10.54
CA LYS A 17 17.13 -7.69 -9.07
C LYS A 17 18.57 -7.38 -8.62
N ASP A 18 19.35 -6.79 -9.52
CA ASP A 18 20.73 -6.41 -9.26
C ASP A 18 20.76 -5.24 -8.27
N MET A 19 21.34 -5.48 -7.10
CA MET A 19 21.44 -4.51 -6.02
C MET A 19 22.29 -3.29 -6.38
N SER A 20 23.18 -3.39 -7.39
CA SER A 20 23.96 -2.25 -7.87
C SER A 20 23.10 -1.13 -8.49
N ARG A 21 21.86 -1.46 -8.87
CA ARG A 21 20.88 -0.51 -9.42
C ARG A 21 20.18 0.32 -8.34
N VAL A 22 20.24 -0.13 -7.07
CA VAL A 22 19.49 0.46 -5.97
C VAL A 22 20.09 1.81 -5.59
N LYS A 23 19.27 2.87 -5.71
CA LYS A 23 19.63 4.24 -5.38
C LYS A 23 19.38 4.51 -3.89
N SER A 24 20.37 4.13 -3.10
CA SER A 24 20.32 4.26 -1.64
C SER A 24 20.10 5.70 -1.18
N GLY A 25 19.23 5.90 -0.19
CA GLY A 25 19.03 7.19 0.48
C GLY A 25 18.09 8.18 -0.23
N ILE A 26 17.48 7.82 -1.37
CA ILE A 26 16.49 8.68 -2.04
C ILE A 26 15.09 8.45 -1.49
N VAL A 27 14.67 7.19 -1.35
CA VAL A 27 13.41 6.79 -0.72
C VAL A 27 13.74 6.01 0.54
N ASP A 28 12.96 6.22 1.60
CA ASP A 28 13.09 5.40 2.80
C ASP A 28 12.70 3.95 2.50
N PRO A 29 13.59 2.96 2.73
CA PRO A 29 13.31 1.54 2.50
C PRO A 29 12.33 0.91 3.51
N GLY A 30 11.87 1.67 4.51
CA GLY A 30 10.81 1.24 5.43
C GLY A 30 9.45 1.08 4.75
N TYR A 31 8.51 0.48 5.46
CA TYR A 31 7.16 0.21 4.96
C TYR A 31 6.17 1.17 5.60
N CYS A 32 5.48 1.96 4.79
CA CYS A 32 4.42 2.84 5.27
C CYS A 32 3.23 2.06 5.84
N ILE A 33 2.96 0.86 5.32
CA ILE A 33 1.86 -0.01 5.75
C ILE A 33 2.47 -1.39 6.07
N PRO A 34 1.98 -2.13 7.08
CA PRO A 34 2.50 -3.46 7.34
C PRO A 34 2.34 -4.36 6.11
N LYS A 35 3.36 -5.17 5.85
CA LYS A 35 3.31 -6.15 4.76
C LYS A 35 2.19 -7.16 5.02
N PRO A 36 1.34 -7.50 4.03
CA PRO A 36 0.27 -8.49 4.19
C PRO A 36 0.76 -9.84 4.75
N THR A 37 1.98 -10.26 4.38
CA THR A 37 2.60 -11.50 4.87
C THR A 37 2.84 -11.51 6.38
N LEU A 38 2.94 -10.35 7.04
CA LEU A 38 3.06 -10.27 8.49
C LEU A 38 1.81 -10.78 9.19
N LEU A 39 0.62 -10.64 8.59
CA LEU A 39 -0.63 -11.16 9.14
C LEU A 39 -0.86 -12.64 8.82
N VAL A 40 -0.39 -13.11 7.65
CA VAL A 40 -0.66 -14.47 7.17
C VAL A 40 0.33 -15.50 7.69
N ASN A 41 1.59 -15.11 7.89
CA ASN A 41 2.65 -16.05 8.26
C ASN A 41 2.68 -16.35 9.77
N VAL A 42 1.77 -15.78 10.55
CA VAL A 42 1.65 -16.05 11.99
C VAL A 42 1.04 -17.44 12.18
N THR A 43 1.79 -18.31 12.87
CA THR A 43 1.39 -19.71 13.05
C THR A 43 0.54 -19.95 14.29
N THR A 44 0.64 -19.10 15.32
CA THR A 44 -0.14 -19.24 16.55
C THR A 44 -1.45 -18.45 16.46
N PRO A 45 -2.61 -19.06 16.74
CA PRO A 45 -3.91 -18.38 16.65
C PRO A 45 -3.99 -17.13 17.52
N GLU A 46 -3.38 -17.14 18.71
CA GLU A 46 -3.38 -16.03 19.66
C GLU A 46 -2.62 -14.82 19.10
N GLN A 47 -1.46 -15.07 18.49
CA GLN A 47 -0.65 -14.01 17.90
C GLN A 47 -1.32 -13.47 16.63
N LYS A 48 -2.00 -14.32 15.84
CA LYS A 48 -2.75 -13.89 14.66
C LYS A 48 -3.91 -12.96 15.05
N LYS A 49 -4.66 -13.34 16.09
CA LYS A 49 -5.69 -12.48 16.70
C LYS A 49 -5.11 -11.14 17.11
N MET A 50 -4.00 -11.15 17.84
CA MET A 50 -3.37 -9.92 18.33
C MET A 50 -2.91 -8.99 17.20
N TYR A 51 -2.31 -9.55 16.15
CA TYR A 51 -1.87 -8.78 14.98
C TYR A 51 -3.04 -8.11 14.28
N MET A 52 -4.13 -8.85 14.05
CA MET A 52 -5.31 -8.30 13.41
C MET A 52 -5.96 -7.22 14.27
N LEU A 53 -6.12 -7.48 15.57
CA LEU A 53 -6.74 -6.53 16.50
C LEU A 53 -5.94 -5.22 16.55
N ASN A 54 -4.62 -5.29 16.79
CA ASN A 54 -3.76 -4.12 16.86
C ASN A 54 -3.74 -3.32 15.54
N TRP A 55 -3.75 -4.00 14.38
CA TRP A 55 -3.88 -3.31 13.10
C TRP A 55 -5.24 -2.62 12.95
N LEU A 56 -6.34 -3.29 13.25
CA LEU A 56 -7.69 -2.74 13.10
C LEU A 56 -7.90 -1.50 13.97
N SER A 57 -7.47 -1.55 15.24
CA SER A 57 -7.52 -0.41 16.17
C SER A 57 -6.69 0.79 15.68
N ALA A 58 -5.49 0.53 15.14
CA ALA A 58 -4.60 1.61 14.68
C ALA A 58 -4.89 2.12 13.27
N CYS A 59 -5.53 1.32 12.41
CA CYS A 59 -5.54 1.55 10.96
C CYS A 59 -6.07 2.95 10.61
N LEU A 60 -7.19 3.38 11.20
CA LEU A 60 -7.78 4.68 10.88
C LEU A 60 -6.88 5.85 11.32
N ALA A 61 -6.37 5.80 12.54
CA ALA A 61 -5.45 6.81 13.08
C ALA A 61 -4.16 6.88 12.24
N TRP A 62 -3.64 5.71 11.82
CA TRP A 62 -2.47 5.62 10.97
C TRP A 62 -2.73 6.29 9.61
N MET A 63 -3.84 5.98 8.96
CA MET A 63 -4.19 6.60 7.66
C MET A 63 -4.28 8.12 7.75
N ASN A 64 -4.93 8.65 8.79
CA ASN A 64 -5.04 10.09 9.01
C ASN A 64 -3.67 10.73 9.20
N ARG A 65 -2.77 10.06 9.93
CA ARG A 65 -1.40 10.54 10.12
C ARG A 65 -0.64 10.62 8.81
N VAL A 66 -0.66 9.55 8.00
CA VAL A 66 0.09 9.53 6.74
C VAL A 66 -0.50 10.49 5.70
N ASP A 67 -1.80 10.76 5.74
CA ASP A 67 -2.43 11.77 4.86
C ASP A 67 -1.95 13.20 5.18
N ILE A 68 -1.95 13.55 6.47
CA ILE A 68 -1.65 14.90 6.93
C ILE A 68 -0.12 15.14 6.97
N TRP A 69 0.67 14.12 7.33
CA TRP A 69 2.10 14.22 7.55
C TRP A 69 2.81 13.29 6.56
N SER A 70 3.53 13.86 5.58
CA SER A 70 4.51 13.08 4.83
C SER A 70 5.55 12.57 5.83
N LEU A 71 5.47 11.28 6.19
CA LEU A 71 6.38 10.66 7.15
C LEU A 71 7.82 10.93 6.73
N GLN A 72 8.61 11.51 7.63
CA GLN A 72 10.04 11.67 7.41
C GLN A 72 10.75 10.31 7.42
N LYS A 73 10.16 9.32 8.10
CA LYS A 73 10.69 7.97 8.20
C LYS A 73 9.56 6.94 8.32
N ASN A 74 9.62 5.90 7.50
CA ASN A 74 8.72 4.75 7.52
C ASN A 74 9.17 3.71 8.56
N PRO A 75 8.23 3.01 9.23
CA PRO A 75 8.60 1.91 10.11
C PRO A 75 9.32 0.78 9.38
N SER A 76 10.32 0.16 10.03
CA SER A 76 10.97 -1.04 9.52
C SER A 76 10.06 -2.27 9.68
N PRO A 77 10.34 -3.39 8.98
CA PRO A 77 9.61 -4.65 9.19
C PRO A 77 9.59 -5.14 10.64
N GLN A 78 10.66 -4.89 11.40
CA GLN A 78 10.71 -5.28 12.81
C GLN A 78 9.83 -4.38 13.66
N MET A 79 9.84 -3.07 13.42
CA MET A 79 8.97 -2.13 14.14
C MET A 79 7.49 -2.46 13.94
N TRP A 80 7.09 -2.84 12.72
CA TRP A 80 5.75 -3.34 12.46
C TRP A 80 5.43 -4.62 13.23
N ARG A 81 6.38 -5.57 13.31
CA ARG A 81 6.17 -6.79 14.11
C ARG A 81 6.01 -6.48 15.59
N ASP A 82 6.85 -5.62 16.14
CA ASP A 82 6.81 -5.27 17.56
C ASP A 82 5.47 -4.59 17.91
N PHE A 83 5.06 -3.63 17.09
CA PHE A 83 3.74 -2.98 17.19
C PHE A 83 2.58 -3.99 17.14
N LEU A 84 2.54 -4.84 16.10
CA LEU A 84 1.45 -5.81 15.92
C LEU A 84 1.42 -6.89 17.00
N ASN A 85 2.55 -7.19 17.65
CA ASN A 85 2.61 -8.08 18.81
C ASN A 85 2.08 -7.43 20.10
N GLY A 86 1.79 -6.12 20.11
CA GLY A 86 1.43 -5.41 21.34
C GLY A 86 2.58 -5.43 22.36
N THR A 87 3.84 -5.40 21.91
CA THR A 87 4.97 -5.41 22.85
C THR A 87 4.87 -4.21 23.78
N ASP A 88 4.68 -4.50 25.06
CA ASP A 88 4.49 -3.52 26.11
C ASP A 88 5.62 -2.50 26.10
N THR A 89 5.24 -1.28 25.80
CA THR A 89 6.16 -0.17 25.60
C THR A 89 6.44 0.58 26.89
N GLU A 90 5.70 0.29 27.96
CA GLU A 90 5.68 1.11 29.18
C GLU A 90 6.75 0.76 30.22
N HIS A 91 7.30 -0.45 30.20
CA HIS A 91 8.25 -0.89 31.22
C HIS A 91 9.49 -1.56 30.63
N LEU A 92 10.64 -0.86 30.61
CA LEU A 92 11.97 -1.48 30.60
C LEU A 92 13.06 -0.48 31.05
N PRO A 93 14.19 -0.95 31.61
CA PRO A 93 15.20 -0.12 32.27
C PRO A 93 16.07 0.63 31.27
N SER A 94 16.54 1.81 31.67
CA SER A 94 17.40 2.69 30.86
C SER A 94 18.78 2.07 30.64
N GLY A 95 19.29 2.14 29.41
CA GLY A 95 20.72 1.91 29.11
C GLY A 95 21.08 0.81 28.10
N THR A 96 20.12 0.12 27.46
CA THR A 96 20.40 -0.90 26.44
C THR A 96 20.01 -0.46 25.02
N GLN A 97 20.65 -1.04 24.00
CA GLN A 97 20.33 -0.84 22.57
C GLN A 97 18.83 -1.05 22.26
N ILE A 98 18.17 -1.90 23.05
CA ILE A 98 16.72 -2.16 23.01
C ILE A 98 15.91 -0.91 23.39
N ALA A 99 16.34 -0.15 24.41
CA ALA A 99 15.68 1.08 24.82
C ALA A 99 15.78 2.18 23.74
N SER A 100 16.95 2.31 23.10
CA SER A 100 17.14 3.23 21.98
C SER A 100 16.28 2.88 20.76
N MET A 101 16.15 1.59 20.43
CA MET A 101 15.28 1.13 19.34
C MET A 101 13.79 1.36 19.66
N LYS A 102 13.37 1.16 20.92
CA LYS A 102 12.01 1.50 21.37
C LYS A 102 11.71 2.99 21.31
N LEU A 103 12.66 3.88 21.61
CA LEU A 103 12.47 5.33 21.45
C LEU A 103 12.24 5.73 19.99
N VAL A 104 12.93 5.07 19.05
CA VAL A 104 12.69 5.27 17.60
C VAL A 104 11.30 4.75 17.19
N VAL A 105 10.85 3.63 17.75
CA VAL A 105 9.48 3.12 17.56
C VAL A 105 8.46 4.12 18.10
N TRP A 106 8.62 4.62 19.33
CA TRP A 106 7.73 5.62 19.92
C TRP A 106 7.70 6.93 19.13
N ALA A 107 8.83 7.41 18.63
CA ALA A 107 8.86 8.61 17.79
C ALA A 107 8.05 8.43 16.50
N ILE A 108 7.96 7.20 15.97
CA ILE A 108 7.31 6.90 14.69
C ILE A 108 5.88 6.39 14.86
N LEU A 109 5.56 5.66 15.93
CA LEU A 109 4.29 4.96 16.14
C LEU A 109 3.61 5.33 17.47
N GLY A 110 4.20 6.15 18.33
CA GLY A 110 3.79 6.29 19.73
C GLY A 110 2.37 6.80 19.97
N ASP A 111 1.99 7.87 19.29
CA ASP A 111 0.62 8.39 19.25
C ASP A 111 -0.38 7.35 18.72
N ILE A 112 0.02 6.56 17.73
CA ILE A 112 -0.81 5.51 17.11
C ILE A 112 -0.95 4.31 18.04
N ILE A 113 0.10 3.96 18.77
CA ILE A 113 0.06 2.95 19.83
C ILE A 113 -0.91 3.37 20.91
N GLN A 114 -0.84 4.64 21.34
CA GLN A 114 -1.75 5.17 22.37
C GLN A 114 -3.21 5.10 21.89
N VAL A 115 -3.49 5.58 20.67
CA VAL A 115 -4.84 5.52 20.10
C VAL A 115 -5.34 4.09 19.97
N ALA A 116 -4.48 3.15 19.54
CA ALA A 116 -4.86 1.76 19.42
C ALA A 116 -5.15 1.13 20.79
N HIS A 117 -4.34 1.42 21.81
CA HIS A 117 -4.56 0.92 23.16
C HIS A 117 -5.87 1.44 23.78
N ASP A 118 -6.20 2.69 23.51
CA ASP A 118 -7.43 3.33 24.01
C ASP A 118 -8.67 3.00 23.15
N ASP A 119 -8.50 2.24 22.05
CA ASP A 119 -9.59 1.91 21.14
C ASP A 119 -10.54 0.86 21.75
N PRO A 120 -11.86 1.11 21.76
CA PRO A 120 -12.84 0.17 22.29
C PRO A 120 -12.85 -1.19 21.58
N VAL A 121 -12.29 -1.30 20.37
CA VAL A 121 -12.08 -2.57 19.64
C VAL A 121 -11.41 -3.64 20.51
N HIS A 122 -10.51 -3.26 21.43
CA HIS A 122 -9.87 -4.20 22.36
C HIS A 122 -10.82 -4.81 23.40
N THR A 123 -11.90 -4.11 23.71
CA THR A 123 -12.92 -4.51 24.69
C THR A 123 -14.23 -4.97 24.05
N SER A 124 -14.38 -4.77 22.74
CA SER A 124 -15.59 -5.10 22.01
C SER A 124 -15.63 -6.59 21.65
N GLU A 125 -16.81 -7.20 21.78
CA GLU A 125 -17.04 -8.57 21.31
C GLU A 125 -17.15 -8.62 19.79
N GLU A 126 -17.69 -7.56 19.19
CA GLU A 126 -17.92 -7.40 17.76
C GLU A 126 -17.19 -6.17 17.23
N ILE A 127 -16.50 -6.34 16.10
CA ILE A 127 -15.70 -5.31 15.45
C ILE A 127 -16.34 -5.02 14.11
N GLU A 128 -16.69 -3.76 13.89
CA GLU A 128 -17.09 -3.28 12.56
C GLU A 128 -15.86 -2.76 11.83
N TRP A 129 -15.55 -3.34 10.67
CA TRP A 129 -14.50 -2.86 9.80
C TRP A 129 -15.03 -2.81 8.37
N ARG A 130 -15.02 -1.63 7.75
CA ARG A 130 -15.47 -1.45 6.35
C ARG A 130 -16.90 -1.93 6.07
N GLY A 131 -17.79 -1.81 7.05
CA GLY A 131 -19.17 -2.33 6.96
C GLY A 131 -19.26 -3.86 7.08
N MET A 132 -18.16 -4.54 7.40
CA MET A 132 -18.13 -5.96 7.75
C MET A 132 -18.13 -6.10 9.27
N GLN A 133 -18.99 -6.97 9.79
CA GLN A 133 -18.98 -7.34 11.21
C GLN A 133 -18.16 -8.61 11.41
N VAL A 134 -17.24 -8.58 12.38
CA VAL A 134 -16.42 -9.73 12.75
C VAL A 134 -16.31 -9.85 14.26
N TRP A 135 -16.45 -11.06 14.79
CA TRP A 135 -16.30 -11.30 16.22
C TRP A 135 -14.82 -11.26 16.60
N ALA A 136 -14.47 -10.54 17.67
CA ALA A 136 -13.09 -10.46 18.16
C ALA A 136 -12.51 -11.84 18.52
N LEU A 137 -13.35 -12.77 19.00
CA LEU A 137 -12.98 -14.16 19.27
C LEU A 137 -12.64 -14.94 17.99
N SER A 138 -13.24 -14.58 16.85
CA SER A 138 -12.98 -15.26 15.58
C SER A 138 -11.67 -14.83 14.93
N LEU A 139 -11.00 -13.76 15.37
CA LEU A 139 -9.75 -13.29 14.75
C LEU A 139 -8.57 -14.27 14.89
N SER A 140 -8.66 -15.27 15.77
CA SER A 140 -7.70 -16.37 15.84
C SER A 140 -7.82 -17.33 14.65
N ASP A 141 -9.04 -17.51 14.14
CA ASP A 141 -9.37 -18.20 12.89
C ASP A 141 -10.42 -17.40 12.09
N PRO A 142 -10.01 -16.27 11.50
CA PRO A 142 -10.92 -15.28 10.93
C PRO A 142 -11.63 -15.83 9.71
N PRO A 143 -12.88 -15.38 9.45
CA PRO A 143 -13.58 -15.74 8.23
C PRO A 143 -12.73 -15.49 6.98
N LEU A 144 -12.78 -16.42 6.02
CA LEU A 144 -11.95 -16.36 4.82
C LEU A 144 -12.14 -15.05 4.04
N HIS A 145 -13.40 -14.63 3.88
CA HIS A 145 -13.77 -13.42 3.18
C HIS A 145 -13.19 -12.16 3.88
N PHE A 146 -13.27 -12.08 5.20
CA PHE A 146 -12.64 -11.00 5.99
C PHE A 146 -11.13 -10.96 5.79
N THR A 147 -10.46 -12.12 5.90
CA THR A 147 -9.02 -12.23 5.68
C THR A 147 -8.62 -11.78 4.27
N HIS A 148 -9.38 -12.20 3.26
CA HIS A 148 -9.15 -11.78 1.88
C HIS A 148 -9.31 -10.27 1.69
N SER A 149 -10.36 -9.68 2.27
CA SER A 149 -10.60 -8.24 2.23
C SER A 149 -9.49 -7.44 2.88
N LEU A 150 -9.09 -7.85 4.09
CA LEU A 150 -8.01 -7.19 4.83
C LEU A 150 -6.68 -7.24 4.07
N LEU A 151 -6.32 -8.41 3.56
CA LEU A 151 -5.09 -8.55 2.77
C LEU A 151 -5.12 -7.75 1.48
N TRP A 152 -6.27 -7.74 0.79
CA TRP A 152 -6.43 -6.96 -0.43
C TRP A 152 -6.25 -5.46 -0.15
N GLU A 153 -6.86 -4.97 0.93
CA GLU A 153 -6.72 -3.58 1.36
C GLU A 153 -5.24 -3.25 1.64
N LEU A 154 -4.54 -4.08 2.41
CA LEU A 154 -3.12 -3.89 2.69
C LEU A 154 -2.25 -3.87 1.42
N TYR A 155 -2.53 -4.74 0.45
CA TYR A 155 -1.83 -4.70 -0.85
C TYR A 155 -2.10 -3.41 -1.61
N LYS A 156 -3.37 -2.97 -1.66
CA LYS A 156 -3.76 -1.71 -2.30
C LYS A 156 -3.07 -0.52 -1.64
N LEU A 157 -3.12 -0.44 -0.32
CA LEU A 157 -2.52 0.65 0.46
C LEU A 157 -1.01 0.71 0.28
N ASN A 158 -0.31 -0.42 0.42
CA ASN A 158 1.14 -0.46 0.19
C ASN A 158 1.48 0.02 -1.24
N PHE A 159 0.76 -0.46 -2.27
CA PHE A 159 0.98 -0.01 -3.64
C PHE A 159 0.76 1.50 -3.81
N CYS A 160 -0.31 2.06 -3.23
CA CYS A 160 -0.60 3.49 -3.27
C CYS A 160 0.53 4.31 -2.64
N TYR A 161 0.97 3.95 -1.43
CA TYR A 161 1.98 4.70 -0.69
C TYR A 161 3.38 4.54 -1.27
N GLU A 162 3.73 3.37 -1.80
CA GLU A 162 4.97 3.18 -2.54
C GLU A 162 4.97 4.03 -3.83
N LEU A 163 3.85 4.06 -4.57
CA LEU A 163 3.72 4.91 -5.76
C LEU A 163 3.84 6.40 -5.42
N LEU A 164 3.25 6.84 -4.31
CA LEU A 164 3.36 8.21 -3.81
C LEU A 164 4.81 8.57 -3.45
N ALA A 165 5.48 7.72 -2.66
CA ALA A 165 6.85 7.93 -2.25
C ALA A 165 7.82 7.99 -3.45
N LEU A 166 7.63 7.08 -4.42
CA LEU A 166 8.40 7.09 -5.67
C LEU A 166 8.15 8.35 -6.48
N ASN A 167 6.88 8.73 -6.65
CA ASN A 167 6.55 9.93 -7.41
C ASN A 167 7.17 11.17 -6.77
N GLN A 168 7.09 11.30 -5.44
CA GLN A 168 7.77 12.38 -4.71
C GLN A 168 9.28 12.33 -4.97
N ALA A 169 9.95 11.21 -4.74
CA ALA A 169 11.39 11.07 -4.95
C ALA A 169 11.89 11.39 -6.37
N LEU A 170 11.12 11.00 -7.38
CA LEU A 170 11.50 11.13 -8.79
C LEU A 170 11.23 12.52 -9.35
N VAL A 171 10.28 13.25 -8.75
CA VAL A 171 9.69 14.46 -9.32
C VAL A 171 9.81 15.65 -8.35
N LEU A 172 10.36 15.47 -7.14
CA LEU A 172 10.49 16.45 -6.04
C LEU A 172 11.11 17.80 -6.46
N GLN A 173 12.04 17.81 -7.41
CA GLN A 173 12.68 19.04 -7.89
C GLN A 173 11.85 19.82 -8.92
N LEU A 174 10.79 19.22 -9.46
CA LEU A 174 10.05 19.80 -10.58
C LEU A 174 8.87 20.71 -10.13
N TRP A 175 8.52 20.75 -8.84
CA TRP A 175 7.27 21.39 -8.38
C TRP A 175 7.42 22.04 -7.00
N PRO A 176 8.09 23.20 -6.91
CA PRO A 176 8.32 23.92 -5.65
C PRO A 176 7.03 24.55 -5.07
N ASP A 177 5.97 24.69 -5.87
CA ASP A 177 4.75 25.39 -5.47
C ASP A 177 3.68 24.45 -4.90
N SER A 178 2.92 24.95 -3.91
CA SER A 178 1.89 24.18 -3.21
C SER A 178 0.73 23.74 -4.11
N LEU A 179 0.37 24.55 -5.12
CA LEU A 179 -0.73 24.25 -6.06
C LEU A 179 -0.41 23.03 -6.94
N ASP A 180 0.83 22.96 -7.41
CA ASP A 180 1.30 21.85 -8.22
C ASP A 180 1.30 20.53 -7.44
N LYS A 181 1.69 20.58 -6.15
CA LYS A 181 1.61 19.42 -5.26
C LYS A 181 0.20 18.84 -5.18
N TYR A 182 -0.84 19.67 -5.09
CA TYR A 182 -2.23 19.21 -5.05
C TYR A 182 -2.68 18.60 -6.38
N MET A 183 -2.33 19.21 -7.51
CA MET A 183 -2.66 18.65 -8.83
C MET A 183 -1.99 17.30 -9.05
N HIS A 184 -0.75 17.13 -8.59
CA HIS A 184 -0.03 15.87 -8.66
C HIS A 184 -0.62 14.78 -7.77
N GLN A 185 -0.99 15.12 -6.54
CA GLN A 185 -1.69 14.18 -5.66
C GLN A 185 -3.04 13.78 -6.26
N SER A 186 -3.80 14.75 -6.80
CA SER A 186 -5.06 14.47 -7.49
C SER A 186 -4.88 13.51 -8.68
N LEU A 187 -3.83 13.71 -9.49
CA LEU A 187 -3.50 12.78 -10.57
C LEU A 187 -3.19 11.38 -10.05
N LEU A 188 -2.39 11.25 -8.99
CA LEU A 188 -2.09 9.96 -8.37
C LEU A 188 -3.36 9.26 -7.89
N TRP A 189 -4.24 9.97 -7.18
CA TRP A 189 -5.47 9.39 -6.67
C TRP A 189 -6.46 9.02 -7.77
N SER A 190 -6.44 9.72 -8.91
CA SER A 190 -7.27 9.40 -10.08
C SER A 190 -6.93 8.06 -10.75
N ILE A 191 -5.79 7.44 -10.41
CA ILE A 191 -5.41 6.09 -10.86
C ILE A 191 -6.27 5.01 -10.19
N PHE A 192 -6.88 5.34 -9.05
CA PHE A 192 -7.67 4.42 -8.25
C PHE A 192 -9.17 4.68 -8.44
N PRO A 193 -10.00 3.63 -8.47
CA PRO A 193 -11.46 3.80 -8.49
C PRO A 193 -11.95 4.69 -7.34
N GLY A 194 -12.91 5.55 -7.64
CA GLY A 194 -13.46 6.53 -6.70
C GLY A 194 -12.75 7.87 -6.68
N GLY A 195 -11.51 7.98 -7.19
CA GLY A 195 -10.75 9.24 -7.33
C GLY A 195 -10.52 10.05 -6.04
N SER A 196 -11.09 9.56 -4.94
CA SER A 196 -11.05 10.12 -3.61
C SER A 196 -9.84 9.47 -2.98
N GLY A 197 -8.82 10.26 -2.68
CA GLY A 197 -7.57 9.78 -2.12
C GLY A 197 -7.76 9.11 -0.75
N LEU A 198 -7.10 9.64 0.27
CA LEU A 198 -7.13 9.01 1.60
C LEU A 198 -8.51 9.13 2.30
N SER A 199 -9.40 10.00 1.81
CA SER A 199 -10.78 10.14 2.32
C SER A 199 -11.72 8.99 1.92
N SER A 200 -11.34 8.12 0.97
CA SER A 200 -12.13 6.94 0.62
C SER A 200 -12.01 5.81 1.66
N TRP A 201 -11.15 5.97 2.67
CA TRP A 201 -10.81 4.90 3.60
C TRP A 201 -11.80 4.66 4.74
N SER A 202 -12.90 5.42 4.80
CA SER A 202 -14.01 5.14 5.72
C SER A 202 -15.22 4.55 5.00
N VAL A 203 -15.16 4.46 3.67
CA VAL A 203 -16.26 3.93 2.85
C VAL A 203 -16.31 2.41 3.02
N PRO A 204 -17.51 1.82 3.18
CA PRO A 204 -17.68 0.37 3.19
C PRO A 204 -17.04 -0.28 1.97
N LEU A 205 -16.49 -1.48 2.15
CA LEU A 205 -16.03 -2.25 0.99
C LEU A 205 -17.26 -2.61 0.14
N PRO A 206 -17.16 -2.49 -1.19
CA PRO A 206 -18.25 -2.92 -2.05
C PRO A 206 -18.51 -4.41 -1.85
N TRP A 207 -19.79 -4.74 -1.67
CA TRP A 207 -20.23 -6.12 -1.45
C TRP A 207 -20.11 -6.97 -2.71
N GLU A 208 -20.06 -6.34 -3.88
CA GLU A 208 -19.88 -7.01 -5.16
C GLU A 208 -18.47 -6.77 -5.72
N PRO A 209 -17.84 -7.78 -6.34
CA PRO A 209 -16.59 -7.58 -7.05
C PRO A 209 -16.80 -6.61 -8.21
N HIS A 210 -16.30 -5.39 -8.06
CA HIS A 210 -16.26 -4.42 -9.14
C HIS A 210 -14.97 -4.61 -9.92
N ASP A 211 -15.09 -5.05 -11.17
CA ASP A 211 -13.98 -5.16 -12.11
C ASP A 211 -13.58 -3.75 -12.60
N LEU A 212 -12.94 -2.97 -11.73
CA LEU A 212 -12.55 -1.58 -11.97
C LEU A 212 -11.06 -1.35 -11.68
N GLY A 213 -10.56 -0.20 -12.11
CA GLY A 213 -9.20 0.23 -11.83
C GLY A 213 -8.16 -0.37 -12.79
N LEU A 214 -6.89 -0.24 -12.41
CA LEU A 214 -5.77 -0.86 -13.13
C LEU A 214 -5.82 -2.39 -13.15
N THR A 215 -6.59 -3.01 -12.26
CA THR A 215 -6.69 -4.47 -12.15
C THR A 215 -7.92 -5.02 -12.85
N ALA A 216 -8.69 -4.19 -13.57
CA ALA A 216 -9.85 -4.64 -14.31
C ALA A 216 -9.44 -5.67 -15.38
N SER A 217 -10.27 -6.71 -15.55
CA SER A 217 -10.06 -7.78 -16.53
C SER A 217 -10.24 -7.28 -17.96
N GLU A 218 -11.18 -6.35 -18.16
CA GLU A 218 -11.44 -5.74 -19.46
C GLU A 218 -10.56 -4.51 -19.70
N MET A 219 -9.84 -4.51 -20.82
CA MET A 219 -8.95 -3.40 -21.21
C MET A 219 -9.73 -2.09 -21.37
N GLU A 220 -10.99 -2.15 -21.82
CA GLU A 220 -11.87 -0.97 -21.96
C GLU A 220 -12.08 -0.23 -20.63
N VAL A 221 -12.24 -0.99 -19.55
CA VAL A 221 -12.40 -0.46 -18.20
C VAL A 221 -11.06 -0.02 -17.62
N ALA A 222 -10.02 -0.86 -17.79
CA ALA A 222 -8.67 -0.56 -17.30
C ALA A 222 -8.03 0.66 -17.97
N LEU A 223 -8.38 0.95 -19.23
CA LEU A 223 -7.71 1.97 -20.05
C LEU A 223 -7.76 3.37 -19.42
N LEU A 224 -8.88 3.73 -18.80
CA LEU A 224 -9.01 5.03 -18.12
C LEU A 224 -7.92 5.18 -17.05
N TYR A 225 -7.80 4.20 -16.18
CA TYR A 225 -6.83 4.17 -15.08
C TYR A 225 -5.41 3.99 -15.59
N LEU A 226 -5.21 3.19 -16.63
CA LEU A 226 -3.93 3.02 -17.30
C LEU A 226 -3.43 4.34 -17.89
N ASN A 227 -4.29 5.13 -18.51
CA ASN A 227 -3.92 6.44 -19.03
C ASN A 227 -3.52 7.41 -17.91
N LYS A 228 -4.22 7.40 -16.77
CA LYS A 228 -3.81 8.17 -15.58
C LYS A 228 -2.47 7.70 -15.02
N PHE A 229 -2.25 6.39 -14.98
CA PHE A 229 -1.00 5.79 -14.53
C PHE A 229 0.16 6.16 -15.47
N CYS A 230 -0.01 6.04 -16.78
CA CYS A 230 0.97 6.48 -17.78
C CYS A 230 1.23 7.98 -17.70
N GLN A 231 0.19 8.81 -17.48
CA GLN A 231 0.34 10.24 -17.27
C GLN A 231 1.23 10.54 -16.06
N LEU A 232 1.04 9.85 -14.93
CA LEU A 232 1.91 9.97 -13.77
C LEU A 232 3.36 9.56 -14.10
N LEU A 233 3.54 8.38 -14.72
CA LEU A 233 4.85 7.86 -15.12
C LEU A 233 5.55 8.74 -16.16
N SER A 234 4.82 9.51 -16.97
CA SER A 234 5.39 10.36 -18.01
C SER A 234 6.29 11.47 -17.47
N ALA A 235 6.09 11.85 -16.21
CA ALA A 235 6.95 12.80 -15.49
C ALA A 235 8.23 12.16 -14.94
N TRP A 236 8.31 10.82 -14.92
CA TRP A 236 9.44 10.12 -14.32
C TRP A 236 10.65 10.07 -15.28
N PRO A 237 11.88 10.23 -14.77
CA PRO A 237 13.09 10.08 -15.56
C PRO A 237 13.17 8.72 -16.27
N GLY A 238 13.55 8.74 -17.56
CA GLY A 238 13.75 7.51 -18.34
C GLY A 238 12.47 6.83 -18.82
N VAL A 239 11.30 7.46 -18.67
CA VAL A 239 10.04 6.91 -19.17
C VAL A 239 10.10 6.67 -20.69
N PRO A 240 9.68 5.49 -21.18
CA PRO A 240 9.60 5.22 -22.62
C PRO A 240 8.68 6.21 -23.34
N PHE A 241 9.11 6.69 -24.51
CA PHE A 241 8.35 7.66 -25.32
C PHE A 241 6.89 7.25 -25.57
N HIS A 242 6.65 5.96 -25.79
CA HIS A 242 5.33 5.38 -26.02
C HIS A 242 4.33 5.59 -24.86
N LEU A 243 4.81 5.86 -23.64
CA LEU A 243 3.95 6.11 -22.47
C LEU A 243 3.65 7.60 -22.26
N LYS A 244 4.25 8.50 -23.05
CA LYS A 244 4.05 9.95 -22.93
C LYS A 244 2.77 10.45 -23.59
N SER A 245 2.13 9.64 -24.41
CA SER A 245 0.88 9.98 -25.11
C SER A 245 -0.26 9.10 -24.62
N PRO A 246 -1.50 9.63 -24.57
CA PRO A 246 -2.67 8.82 -24.21
C PRO A 246 -2.84 7.62 -25.14
N ILE A 247 -3.04 6.46 -24.53
CA ILE A 247 -3.33 5.20 -25.21
C ILE A 247 -4.80 5.22 -25.63
N LYS A 248 -5.06 4.73 -26.84
CA LYS A 248 -6.40 4.60 -27.42
C LYS A 248 -6.69 3.14 -27.75
N LEU A 249 -7.96 2.77 -27.68
CA LEU A 249 -8.45 1.49 -28.21
C LEU A 249 -8.52 1.58 -29.73
N ASP A 250 -8.20 0.46 -30.38
CA ASP A 250 -8.25 0.33 -31.84
C ASP A 250 -9.48 -0.48 -32.31
N GLY A 251 -10.27 -1.03 -31.36
CA GLY A 251 -11.44 -1.85 -31.65
C GLY A 251 -11.12 -3.18 -32.35
N SER A 252 -9.83 -3.51 -32.53
CA SER A 252 -9.33 -4.66 -33.28
C SER A 252 -8.38 -5.50 -32.42
N GLY A 253 -8.84 -5.82 -31.20
CA GLY A 253 -8.10 -6.61 -30.22
C GLY A 253 -7.19 -5.78 -29.30
N ASN A 254 -7.12 -4.46 -29.47
CA ASN A 254 -6.47 -3.50 -28.57
C ASN A 254 -4.99 -3.84 -28.28
N GLN A 255 -4.29 -4.41 -29.27
CA GLN A 255 -2.95 -4.95 -29.08
C GLN A 255 -1.95 -3.86 -28.68
N ALA A 256 -2.11 -2.65 -29.22
CA ALA A 256 -1.29 -1.49 -28.86
C ALA A 256 -1.47 -1.12 -27.37
N ALA A 257 -2.70 -1.15 -26.87
CA ALA A 257 -3.00 -0.86 -25.47
C ALA A 257 -2.37 -1.89 -24.52
N TYR A 258 -2.47 -3.20 -24.85
CA TYR A 258 -1.80 -4.25 -24.09
C TYR A 258 -0.27 -4.09 -24.09
N LYS A 259 0.34 -3.76 -25.23
CA LYS A 259 1.79 -3.49 -25.31
C LYS A 259 2.19 -2.31 -24.42
N ALA A 260 1.41 -1.24 -24.44
CA ALA A 260 1.64 -0.08 -23.59
C ALA A 260 1.47 -0.41 -22.10
N PHE A 261 0.46 -1.22 -21.73
CA PHE A 261 0.28 -1.66 -20.35
C PHE A 261 1.47 -2.51 -19.86
N ILE A 262 1.90 -3.49 -20.66
CA ILE A 262 3.09 -4.31 -20.35
C ILE A 262 4.32 -3.41 -20.16
N LEU A 263 4.49 -2.40 -21.01
CA LEU A 263 5.60 -1.46 -20.94
C LEU A 263 5.53 -0.59 -19.67
N ALA A 264 4.35 -0.08 -19.32
CA ALA A 264 4.12 0.68 -18.09
C ALA A 264 4.40 -0.15 -16.84
N CYS A 265 3.91 -1.39 -16.77
CA CYS A 265 4.20 -2.31 -15.66
C CYS A 265 5.70 -2.58 -15.52
N LYS A 266 6.39 -2.87 -16.63
CA LYS A 266 7.85 -3.11 -16.61
C LYS A 266 8.63 -1.90 -16.13
N PHE A 267 8.29 -0.72 -16.66
CA PHE A 267 8.94 0.52 -16.29
C PHE A 267 8.73 0.83 -14.80
N TYR A 268 7.48 0.80 -14.33
CA TYR A 268 7.15 1.02 -12.92
C TYR A 268 7.88 0.03 -12.02
N ILE A 269 7.79 -1.27 -12.29
CA ILE A 269 8.36 -2.30 -11.41
C ILE A 269 9.89 -2.17 -11.31
N GLN A 270 10.57 -1.94 -12.44
CA GLN A 270 12.02 -1.76 -12.40
C GLN A 270 12.39 -0.49 -11.64
N THR A 271 11.67 0.61 -11.87
CA THR A 271 11.91 1.88 -11.18
C THR A 271 11.65 1.74 -9.68
N ALA A 272 10.56 1.07 -9.30
CA ALA A 272 10.23 0.84 -7.91
C ALA A 272 11.31 0.01 -7.20
N PHE A 273 11.81 -1.05 -7.83
CA PHE A 273 12.94 -1.81 -7.27
C PHE A 273 14.21 -0.96 -7.15
N ASP A 274 14.56 -0.22 -8.19
CA ASP A 274 15.76 0.63 -8.24
C ASP A 274 15.74 1.72 -7.13
N TYR A 275 14.58 2.13 -6.62
CA TYR A 275 14.47 3.18 -5.59
C TYR A 275 14.11 2.66 -4.20
N LEU A 276 13.25 1.63 -4.10
CA LEU A 276 12.85 1.04 -2.81
C LEU A 276 13.88 0.02 -2.31
N GLY A 277 14.66 -0.59 -3.20
CA GLY A 277 15.63 -1.63 -2.85
C GLY A 277 15.02 -2.98 -2.46
N HIS A 278 13.70 -3.14 -2.63
CA HIS A 278 12.98 -4.38 -2.37
C HIS A 278 11.86 -4.60 -3.38
N GLN A 279 11.22 -5.77 -3.32
CA GLN A 279 10.04 -6.05 -4.14
C GLN A 279 8.95 -4.99 -3.87
N PRO A 280 8.45 -4.29 -4.90
CA PRO A 280 7.31 -3.40 -4.74
C PRO A 280 6.03 -4.21 -4.55
N SER A 281 5.08 -3.60 -3.85
CA SER A 281 3.74 -4.11 -3.68
C SER A 281 3.03 -4.17 -5.03
N LEU A 282 2.40 -5.31 -5.32
CA LEU A 282 1.74 -5.54 -6.59
C LEU A 282 0.24 -5.33 -6.43
N PRO A 283 -0.42 -4.55 -7.31
CA PRO A 283 -1.87 -4.39 -7.25
C PRO A 283 -2.54 -5.76 -7.44
N CYS A 284 -3.50 -6.05 -6.58
CA CYS A 284 -4.21 -7.32 -6.54
C CYS A 284 -5.62 -7.20 -7.12
N ILE A 285 -6.05 -8.25 -7.79
CA ILE A 285 -7.39 -8.33 -8.37
C ILE A 285 -8.40 -8.37 -7.22
N SER A 286 -9.43 -7.53 -7.30
CA SER A 286 -10.50 -7.44 -6.31
C SER A 286 -11.52 -8.57 -6.52
N THR A 287 -11.19 -9.79 -6.10
CA THR A 287 -12.16 -10.90 -6.07
C THR A 287 -12.62 -11.11 -4.62
N PHE A 288 -13.77 -10.53 -4.26
CA PHE A 288 -14.50 -10.90 -3.05
C PHE A 288 -15.43 -12.05 -3.44
N VAL A 289 -15.09 -13.27 -3.02
CA VAL A 289 -15.97 -14.45 -3.07
C VAL A 289 -15.86 -15.13 -1.72
#